data_AF-A0AAU1H1J9-F1
#
_entry.id   AF-A0AAU1H1J9-F1
#
_cell.length_a   1.000
_cell.length_b   1.000
_cell.length_c   1.000
_cell.angle_alpha   90.00
_cell.angle_beta   90.00
_cell.angle_gamma   90.00
#
_symmetry.space_group_name_H-M   'P 1'
#
loop_
_entity.id
_entity.type
_entity.pdbx_description
1 polymer ?
#
loop_
_entity_poly.entity_id
_entity_poly.type
_entity_poly.pdbx_seq_one_letter_code
_entity_poly.pdbx_strand_id
1 'polypeptide(L)'
;MTAGPHVGRTDPVPDWNRRVATKPAPGRTLHTGIDTTGTFPVEYRFAHARNGNQHLVVVFANFSVPNDYGWSNGVFDTLRSNVLWIRDRFHGKNSYYLCKDMDFGLERSVATLISNVLNSLGLTPDQCTMWGGSKGGSAALYFGLKYGFRNIVSMVPQFRIGTYVSQYPSIAQHMMGEATEQNIQIIDDAIPSLVRAGANRTANIYLLSSPQDEQFETQVEPFLPLFVGYENLNFIFSDSPHIVNHAHVTGRNLPMLMGLVNFLIDGMAPRVGFVRSGGELPDADRSAIDAYLKATSEVQEDFAAPVIHAPAAGETVSGQTVRFTGSAPGAARLSIWEHGKFLGAPEVAADGSWSWELGRSWSVGKHAVRVLGVDAAGFQSQRSEAVFTVAAAAETAADQPAGPVPSWAAQPAPEARTAPPSQSATPTAPYPPVVSAPGQGQQIQGPSVGIMGYAQGAARVEFVEDGMRLGMAQVAPDSSWSWESGWSWTEGPHTVECHAVDMNGQGSPRTTVTFHVAYAHASPASEQHSAAPRY
;
A
#
# COMPACT_ATOMS: atom_id res chain seq x y z
N MET A 1 64.17 -6.37 -11.68
CA MET A 1 62.97 -7.18 -11.99
C MET A 1 62.18 -7.31 -10.70
N THR A 2 60.96 -6.82 -10.66
CA THR A 2 60.06 -6.85 -9.49
C THR A 2 58.64 -6.91 -10.01
N ALA A 3 57.87 -7.92 -9.62
CA ALA A 3 56.50 -8.11 -10.12
C ALA A 3 55.52 -7.23 -9.33
N GLY A 4 54.61 -6.56 -10.04
CA GLY A 4 53.43 -5.93 -9.44
C GLY A 4 52.26 -6.92 -9.31
N PRO A 5 51.39 -6.78 -8.31
CA PRO A 5 50.21 -7.64 -8.16
C PRO A 5 49.16 -7.33 -9.25
N HIS A 6 48.43 -8.37 -9.68
CA HIS A 6 47.29 -8.21 -10.58
C HIS A 6 46.15 -7.48 -9.87
N VAL A 7 45.70 -6.35 -10.43
CA VAL A 7 44.40 -5.76 -10.12
C VAL A 7 43.35 -6.44 -11.01
N GLY A 8 42.41 -7.16 -10.41
CA GLY A 8 41.28 -7.73 -11.14
C GLY A 8 40.35 -6.63 -11.66
N ARG A 9 39.85 -6.78 -12.89
CA ARG A 9 38.71 -5.99 -13.35
C ARG A 9 37.48 -6.41 -12.57
N THR A 10 36.90 -5.49 -11.81
CA THR A 10 35.50 -5.56 -11.39
C THR A 10 34.65 -4.92 -12.48
N ASP A 11 33.88 -5.71 -13.20
CA ASP A 11 32.88 -5.17 -14.12
C ASP A 11 31.78 -4.45 -13.32
N PRO A 12 31.25 -3.32 -13.81
CA PRO A 12 30.34 -2.48 -13.04
C PRO A 12 28.97 -3.16 -12.86
N VAL A 13 28.52 -3.25 -11.60
CA VAL A 13 27.18 -3.72 -11.24
C VAL A 13 26.11 -2.86 -11.93
N PRO A 14 25.06 -3.44 -12.53
CA PRO A 14 24.00 -2.69 -13.20
C PRO A 14 23.29 -1.69 -12.27
N ASP A 15 23.30 -0.42 -12.64
CA ASP A 15 22.59 0.65 -11.93
C ASP A 15 21.07 0.59 -12.22
N TRP A 16 20.34 -0.02 -11.30
CA TRP A 16 18.87 -0.10 -11.32
C TRP A 16 18.16 1.24 -11.06
N ASN A 17 18.89 2.32 -10.69
CA ASN A 17 18.31 3.66 -10.50
C ASN A 17 18.23 4.52 -11.76
N ARG A 18 18.51 3.97 -12.96
CA ARG A 18 18.10 4.59 -14.24
C ARG A 18 16.58 4.56 -14.46
N ARG A 19 15.86 5.26 -13.58
CA ARG A 19 14.49 5.71 -13.84
C ARG A 19 14.51 6.52 -15.14
N VAL A 20 13.68 6.13 -16.11
CA VAL A 20 13.34 7.03 -17.22
C VAL A 20 12.85 8.34 -16.60
N ALA A 21 13.48 9.46 -16.94
CA ALA A 21 13.26 10.74 -16.29
C ALA A 21 11.89 11.35 -16.67
N THR A 22 10.82 10.76 -16.14
CA THR A 22 9.47 11.31 -16.20
C THR A 22 9.50 12.69 -15.56
N LYS A 23 9.17 13.71 -16.37
CA LYS A 23 9.07 15.10 -15.94
C LYS A 23 8.21 15.17 -14.67
N PRO A 24 8.71 15.73 -13.55
CA PRO A 24 7.98 15.70 -12.29
C PRO A 24 6.61 16.36 -12.48
N ALA A 25 5.57 15.72 -11.95
CA ALA A 25 4.22 16.27 -11.99
C ALA A 25 4.22 17.65 -11.34
N PRO A 26 3.52 18.66 -11.91
CA PRO A 26 3.47 19.98 -11.30
C PRO A 26 2.91 19.88 -9.89
N GLY A 27 3.66 20.40 -8.92
CA GLY A 27 3.25 20.52 -7.52
C GLY A 27 2.00 21.39 -7.38
N ARG A 28 1.38 21.38 -6.21
CA ARG A 28 0.15 22.13 -5.98
C ARG A 28 0.43 23.63 -5.96
N THR A 29 -0.51 24.43 -6.47
CA THR A 29 -0.45 25.89 -6.34
C THR A 29 -0.54 26.24 -4.85
N LEU A 30 0.54 26.77 -4.29
CA LEU A 30 0.62 27.18 -2.89
C LEU A 30 0.31 28.67 -2.74
N HIS A 31 -0.75 28.96 -2.01
CA HIS A 31 -1.00 30.29 -1.48
C HIS A 31 -0.24 30.41 -0.15
N THR A 32 0.38 31.55 0.12
CA THR A 32 1.01 31.85 1.43
C THR A 32 0.43 33.17 1.93
N GLY A 33 0.08 33.23 3.21
CA GLY A 33 -0.57 34.40 3.79
C GLY A 33 -0.36 34.52 5.30
N ILE A 34 -0.88 35.61 5.85
CA ILE A 34 -0.96 35.86 7.28
C ILE A 34 -2.41 36.22 7.57
N ASP A 35 -3.07 35.45 8.43
CA ASP A 35 -4.39 35.81 8.95
C ASP A 35 -4.23 36.79 10.10
N THR A 36 -5.04 37.85 10.11
CA THR A 36 -5.04 38.90 11.14
C THR A 36 -6.45 39.13 11.70
N THR A 37 -7.28 38.08 11.72
CA THR A 37 -8.65 38.11 12.26
C THR A 37 -8.70 37.74 13.75
N GLY A 38 -7.69 37.00 14.23
CA GLY A 38 -7.44 36.78 15.66
C GLY A 38 -6.63 37.89 16.32
N THR A 39 -6.35 37.76 17.62
CA THR A 39 -5.51 38.70 18.38
C THR A 39 -4.02 38.56 18.06
N PHE A 40 -3.60 37.42 17.50
CA PHE A 40 -2.24 37.18 17.01
C PHE A 40 -2.25 36.91 15.50
N PRO A 41 -1.30 37.46 14.74
CA PRO A 41 -1.18 37.15 13.32
C PRO A 41 -0.71 35.71 13.12
N VAL A 42 -1.43 34.92 12.30
CA VAL A 42 -1.15 33.49 12.07
C VAL A 42 -0.62 33.29 10.65
N GLU A 43 0.64 32.86 10.51
CA GLU A 43 1.25 32.57 9.21
C GLU A 43 0.81 31.20 8.67
N TYR A 44 0.34 31.15 7.42
CA TYR A 44 -0.19 29.94 6.82
C TYR A 44 0.22 29.73 5.36
N ARG A 45 0.16 28.47 4.92
CA ARG A 45 0.12 28.06 3.51
C ARG A 45 -1.18 27.33 3.22
N PHE A 46 -1.70 27.46 2.02
CA PHE A 46 -2.92 26.78 1.59
C PHE A 46 -2.80 26.23 0.17
N ALA A 47 -3.37 25.04 -0.05
CA ALA A 47 -3.54 24.42 -1.37
C ALA A 47 -4.99 23.95 -1.55
N HIS A 48 -5.63 24.38 -2.63
CA HIS A 48 -6.97 23.94 -3.01
C HIS A 48 -7.02 22.44 -3.34
N ALA A 49 -8.16 21.80 -3.04
CA ALA A 49 -8.49 20.44 -3.44
C ALA A 49 -8.33 20.21 -4.94
N ARG A 50 -7.96 18.98 -5.32
CA ARG A 50 -8.01 18.51 -6.70
C ARG A 50 -9.38 17.88 -6.97
N ASN A 51 -9.95 18.18 -8.14
CA ASN A 51 -11.21 17.60 -8.63
C ASN A 51 -12.41 17.71 -7.66
N GLY A 52 -12.44 18.78 -6.84
CA GLY A 52 -13.61 19.11 -6.00
C GLY A 52 -13.81 18.28 -4.74
N ASN A 53 -12.79 17.55 -4.24
CA ASN A 53 -12.89 16.84 -2.96
C ASN A 53 -13.21 17.80 -1.79
N GLN A 54 -14.23 17.45 -1.01
CA GLN A 54 -14.76 18.26 0.08
C GLN A 54 -14.20 17.86 1.45
N HIS A 55 -12.87 17.91 1.59
CA HIS A 55 -12.16 17.67 2.84
C HIS A 55 -11.05 18.70 3.06
N LEU A 56 -10.70 18.97 4.31
CA LEU A 56 -9.57 19.82 4.71
C LEU A 56 -8.61 19.04 5.63
N VAL A 57 -7.34 18.97 5.24
CA VAL A 57 -6.26 18.54 6.15
C VAL A 57 -5.58 19.79 6.72
N VAL A 58 -5.63 19.97 8.04
CA VAL A 58 -4.90 21.03 8.74
C VAL A 58 -3.61 20.46 9.30
N VAL A 59 -2.49 21.04 8.88
CA VAL A 59 -1.14 20.53 9.16
C VAL A 59 -0.43 21.48 10.11
N PHE A 60 -0.06 20.95 11.28
CA PHE A 60 0.74 21.67 12.26
C PHE A 60 2.24 21.38 12.05
N ALA A 61 3.01 22.43 11.76
CA ALA A 61 4.46 22.39 11.64
C ALA A 61 5.17 21.80 12.88
N ASN A 62 6.28 21.10 12.65
CA ASN A 62 7.09 20.45 13.69
C ASN A 62 7.91 21.47 14.52
N PHE A 63 8.64 20.98 15.53
CA PHE A 63 9.49 21.82 16.38
C PHE A 63 10.81 22.24 15.70
N SER A 64 11.34 21.38 14.83
CA SER A 64 12.76 21.34 14.43
C SER A 64 13.17 22.34 13.33
N VAL A 65 12.22 22.90 12.56
CA VAL A 65 12.53 23.80 11.43
C VAL A 65 11.67 25.07 11.47
N PRO A 66 12.07 26.15 12.17
CA PRO A 66 11.26 27.37 12.38
C PRO A 66 10.92 28.23 11.13
N ASN A 67 11.34 27.77 9.94
CA ASN A 67 11.00 28.37 8.64
C ASN A 67 10.06 27.48 7.80
N ASP A 68 9.96 26.18 8.12
CA ASP A 68 9.08 25.23 7.43
C ASP A 68 7.65 25.33 7.99
N TYR A 69 6.71 24.86 7.18
CA TYR A 69 5.30 24.67 7.50
C TYR A 69 5.00 23.23 7.95
N GLY A 70 6.01 22.34 7.91
CA GLY A 70 5.96 20.91 8.25
C GLY A 70 5.21 20.12 7.19
N TRP A 71 5.74 18.98 6.72
CA TRP A 71 5.12 18.22 5.62
C TRP A 71 4.85 19.07 4.35
N SER A 72 5.58 20.19 4.19
CA SER A 72 5.44 21.10 3.03
C SER A 72 6.48 20.82 1.93
N ASN A 73 7.19 19.69 2.06
CA ASN A 73 8.21 19.14 1.16
C ASN A 73 7.63 18.36 -0.02
N GLY A 74 6.39 18.65 -0.44
CA GLY A 74 5.69 17.97 -1.54
C GLY A 74 5.07 16.61 -1.18
N VAL A 75 5.22 16.11 0.04
CA VAL A 75 4.61 14.82 0.46
C VAL A 75 3.08 14.81 0.35
N PHE A 76 2.44 15.99 0.46
CA PHE A 76 1.00 16.20 0.28
C PHE A 76 0.61 16.73 -1.12
N ASP A 77 1.55 16.80 -2.08
CA ASP A 77 1.24 17.24 -3.45
C ASP A 77 0.33 16.25 -4.18
N THR A 78 0.25 14.99 -3.75
CA THR A 78 -0.60 13.94 -4.33
C THR A 78 -2.03 13.91 -3.77
N LEU A 79 -2.27 14.50 -2.59
CA LEU A 79 -3.58 14.45 -1.93
C LEU A 79 -4.68 15.14 -2.75
N ARG A 80 -5.91 14.64 -2.63
CA ARG A 80 -7.09 15.22 -3.28
C ARG A 80 -7.73 16.35 -2.45
N SER A 81 -7.65 16.31 -1.13
CA SER A 81 -8.23 17.32 -0.21
C SER A 81 -7.62 18.70 -0.31
N ASN A 82 -8.31 19.71 0.21
CA ASN A 82 -7.68 20.97 0.59
C ASN A 82 -6.64 20.71 1.67
N VAL A 83 -5.58 21.51 1.71
CA VAL A 83 -4.54 21.42 2.75
C VAL A 83 -4.21 22.83 3.25
N LEU A 84 -4.32 23.03 4.56
CA LEU A 84 -3.95 24.24 5.27
C LEU A 84 -2.78 23.92 6.20
N TRP A 85 -1.60 24.46 5.92
CA TRP A 85 -0.47 24.36 6.84
C TRP A 85 -0.37 25.62 7.70
N ILE A 86 -0.22 25.45 9.00
CA ILE A 86 -0.09 26.55 9.96
C ILE A 86 1.33 26.54 10.54
N ARG A 87 2.01 27.68 10.49
CA ARG A 87 3.37 27.82 11.03
C ARG A 87 3.33 28.39 12.44
N ASP A 88 3.85 27.62 13.39
CA ASP A 88 4.10 28.07 14.76
C ASP A 88 5.27 29.06 14.81
N ARG A 89 5.01 30.32 14.47
CA ARG A 89 6.00 31.39 14.53
C ARG A 89 5.38 32.71 14.99
N PHE A 90 5.24 32.83 16.30
CA PHE A 90 4.67 34.02 16.92
C PHE A 90 5.81 34.88 17.48
N HIS A 91 5.90 36.14 17.03
CA HIS A 91 7.03 37.05 17.32
C HIS A 91 8.42 36.41 17.09
N GLY A 92 8.53 35.50 16.11
CA GLY A 92 9.78 34.81 15.76
C GLY A 92 10.12 33.53 16.54
N LYS A 93 9.21 33.02 17.40
CA LYS A 93 9.45 31.80 18.21
C LYS A 93 8.32 30.77 18.06
N ASN A 94 8.64 29.53 18.42
CA ASN A 94 7.65 28.47 18.66
C ASN A 94 6.81 28.81 19.91
N SER A 95 5.53 28.46 19.89
CA SER A 95 4.52 28.66 20.94
C SER A 95 3.69 27.40 21.25
N TYR A 96 3.98 26.28 20.58
CA TYR A 96 3.11 25.08 20.56
C TYR A 96 1.68 25.36 20.03
N TYR A 97 1.48 26.47 19.32
CA TYR A 97 0.15 27.01 18.95
C TYR A 97 -0.74 27.33 20.17
N LEU A 98 -0.18 27.40 21.38
CA LEU A 98 -0.92 27.57 22.63
C LEU A 98 -0.93 29.04 23.10
N CYS A 99 0.21 29.57 23.51
CA CYS A 99 0.26 30.85 24.21
C CYS A 99 1.59 31.59 24.04
N LYS A 100 1.52 32.91 24.27
CA LYS A 100 2.68 33.76 24.52
C LYS A 100 2.45 34.51 25.83
N ASP A 101 3.42 34.50 26.74
CA ASP A 101 3.30 35.09 28.08
C ASP A 101 2.00 34.68 28.81
N MET A 102 1.64 33.39 28.72
CA MET A 102 0.38 32.77 29.17
C MET A 102 -0.92 33.29 28.51
N ASP A 103 -0.87 34.16 27.49
CA ASP A 103 -2.06 34.53 26.71
C ASP A 103 -2.42 33.48 25.65
N PHE A 104 -3.46 32.69 25.95
CA PHE A 104 -4.09 31.73 25.04
C PHE A 104 -4.96 32.39 23.94
N GLY A 105 -4.89 33.72 23.77
CA GLY A 105 -5.42 34.41 22.58
C GLY A 105 -4.74 33.94 21.28
N LEU A 106 -3.50 33.47 21.39
CA LEU A 106 -2.74 32.87 20.29
C LEU A 106 -3.44 31.60 19.78
N GLU A 107 -3.75 30.67 20.69
CA GLU A 107 -4.53 29.46 20.43
C GLU A 107 -5.90 29.74 19.81
N ARG A 108 -6.63 30.72 20.36
CA ARG A 108 -7.90 31.18 19.76
C ARG A 108 -7.72 31.74 18.35
N SER A 109 -6.61 32.43 18.08
CA SER A 109 -6.32 32.98 16.73
C SER A 109 -6.06 31.87 15.70
N VAL A 110 -5.38 30.80 16.10
CA VAL A 110 -5.18 29.60 15.27
C VAL A 110 -6.51 28.89 15.00
N ALA A 111 -7.38 28.75 16.01
CA ALA A 111 -8.72 28.18 15.83
C ALA A 111 -9.62 29.03 14.90
N THR A 112 -9.54 30.37 15.00
CA THR A 112 -10.25 31.30 14.11
C THR A 112 -9.82 31.12 12.65
N LEU A 113 -8.51 31.03 12.37
CA LEU A 113 -8.01 30.75 11.01
C LEU A 113 -8.60 29.44 10.46
N ILE A 114 -8.53 28.33 11.22
CA ILE A 114 -9.05 27.02 10.78
C ILE A 114 -10.55 27.12 10.48
N SER A 115 -11.31 27.77 11.37
CA SER A 115 -12.76 27.97 11.23
C SER A 115 -13.11 28.82 10.01
N ASN A 116 -12.37 29.92 9.77
CA ASN A 116 -12.55 30.79 8.61
C ASN A 116 -12.25 30.06 7.30
N VAL A 117 -11.22 29.21 7.25
CA VAL A 117 -10.91 28.39 6.07
C VAL A 117 -12.00 27.33 5.82
N LEU A 118 -12.45 26.61 6.85
CA LEU A 118 -13.57 25.66 6.72
C LEU A 118 -14.84 26.34 6.19
N ASN A 119 -15.25 27.45 6.81
CA ASN A 119 -16.42 28.24 6.40
C ASN A 119 -16.29 28.75 4.95
N SER A 120 -15.11 29.22 4.56
CA SER A 120 -14.83 29.72 3.19
C SER A 120 -14.82 28.62 2.12
N LEU A 121 -14.61 27.36 2.53
CA LEU A 121 -14.69 26.18 1.66
C LEU A 121 -16.07 25.51 1.69
N GLY A 122 -17.00 25.97 2.54
CA GLY A 122 -18.30 25.33 2.77
C GLY A 122 -18.21 23.98 3.50
N LEU A 123 -17.16 23.77 4.31
CA LEU A 123 -16.87 22.52 5.00
C LEU A 123 -17.20 22.57 6.50
N THR A 124 -17.53 21.42 7.07
CA THR A 124 -17.78 21.24 8.51
C THR A 124 -16.56 20.66 9.25
N PRO A 125 -16.53 20.69 10.59
CA PRO A 125 -15.53 19.96 11.39
C PRO A 125 -15.48 18.44 11.16
N ASP A 126 -16.56 17.83 10.67
CA ASP A 126 -16.57 16.41 10.25
C ASP A 126 -15.74 16.16 8.99
N GLN A 127 -15.65 17.15 8.10
CA GLN A 127 -14.87 17.13 6.85
C GLN A 127 -13.43 17.62 7.06
N CYS A 128 -12.89 17.42 8.26
CA CYS A 128 -11.59 17.95 8.65
C CYS A 128 -10.71 16.89 9.33
N THR A 129 -9.40 16.94 9.02
CA THR A 129 -8.35 16.17 9.69
C THR A 129 -7.32 17.11 10.29
N MET A 130 -7.16 17.06 11.60
CA MET A 130 -6.00 17.63 12.31
C MET A 130 -4.81 16.69 12.12
N TRP A 131 -3.65 17.21 11.70
CA TRP A 131 -2.47 16.43 11.36
C TRP A 131 -1.19 17.03 11.95
N GLY A 132 -0.36 16.21 12.61
CA GLY A 132 1.00 16.62 12.92
C GLY A 132 1.82 15.58 13.67
N GLY A 133 3.13 15.79 13.69
CA GLY A 133 4.09 14.97 14.44
C GLY A 133 4.87 15.78 15.47
N SER A 134 5.30 15.15 16.57
CA SER A 134 5.96 15.81 17.70
C SER A 134 5.06 16.96 18.21
N LYS A 135 5.59 18.19 18.35
CA LYS A 135 4.81 19.41 18.61
C LYS A 135 3.50 19.51 17.81
N GLY A 136 3.53 19.13 16.53
CA GLY A 136 2.36 19.17 15.67
C GLY A 136 1.31 18.10 16.01
N GLY A 137 1.74 16.97 16.58
CA GLY A 137 0.86 15.92 17.09
C GLY A 137 0.17 16.35 18.39
N SER A 138 0.87 17.05 19.27
CA SER A 138 0.29 17.70 20.45
C SER A 138 -0.77 18.72 20.04
N ALA A 139 -0.46 19.57 19.05
CA ALA A 139 -1.42 20.53 18.50
C ALA A 139 -2.63 19.83 17.86
N ALA A 140 -2.41 18.78 17.06
CA ALA A 140 -3.50 18.03 16.43
C ALA A 140 -4.47 17.43 17.46
N LEU A 141 -3.95 16.86 18.56
CA LEU A 141 -4.75 16.42 19.71
C LEU A 141 -5.49 17.60 20.36
N TYR A 142 -4.77 18.66 20.75
CA TYR A 142 -5.36 19.79 21.48
C TYR A 142 -6.51 20.44 20.69
N PHE A 143 -6.27 20.84 19.45
CA PHE A 143 -7.28 21.48 18.61
C PHE A 143 -8.41 20.52 18.24
N GLY A 144 -8.10 19.27 17.91
CA GLY A 144 -9.11 18.26 17.58
C GLY A 144 -10.07 17.95 18.73
N LEU A 145 -9.54 17.77 19.94
CA LEU A 145 -10.34 17.53 21.14
C LEU A 145 -11.15 18.77 21.55
N LYS A 146 -10.52 19.96 21.57
CA LYS A 146 -11.13 21.19 22.08
C LYS A 146 -12.19 21.80 21.14
N TYR A 147 -11.98 21.73 19.82
CA TYR A 147 -12.84 22.37 18.82
C TYR A 147 -13.72 21.40 18.01
N GLY A 148 -13.71 20.11 18.35
CA GLY A 148 -14.65 19.15 17.75
C GLY A 148 -14.31 18.69 16.33
N PHE A 149 -13.05 18.83 15.87
CA PHE A 149 -12.65 18.31 14.56
C PHE A 149 -12.65 16.78 14.57
N ARG A 150 -13.25 16.16 13.56
CA ARG A 150 -13.62 14.75 13.63
C ARG A 150 -12.46 13.78 13.52
N ASN A 151 -11.42 14.12 12.76
CA ASN A 151 -10.30 13.23 12.52
C ASN A 151 -9.02 13.84 13.10
N ILE A 152 -8.30 13.08 13.92
CA ILE A 152 -7.09 13.51 14.61
C ILE A 152 -5.99 12.50 14.31
N VAL A 153 -4.98 12.89 13.54
CA VAL A 153 -3.79 12.06 13.29
C VAL A 153 -2.60 12.72 14.00
N SER A 154 -2.15 12.06 15.06
CA SER A 154 -1.16 12.57 15.99
C SER A 154 0.00 11.57 16.09
N MET A 155 1.19 11.99 15.66
CA MET A 155 2.39 11.15 15.69
C MET A 155 3.34 11.64 16.78
N VAL A 156 3.73 10.73 17.68
CA VAL A 156 4.71 10.97 18.76
C VAL A 156 4.50 12.30 19.53
N PRO A 157 3.28 12.59 20.02
CA PRO A 157 2.98 13.86 20.67
C PRO A 157 3.60 13.98 22.07
N GLN A 158 3.96 15.21 22.45
CA GLN A 158 4.21 15.58 23.83
C GLN A 158 2.88 15.90 24.51
N PHE A 159 2.47 15.12 25.52
CA PHE A 159 1.36 15.50 26.40
C PHE A 159 1.83 16.48 27.49
N ARG A 160 3.03 16.29 28.04
CA ARG A 160 3.66 17.18 29.01
C ARG A 160 4.39 18.32 28.31
N ILE A 161 3.61 19.20 27.69
CA ILE A 161 4.12 20.30 26.87
C ILE A 161 4.96 21.27 27.72
N GLY A 162 4.54 21.59 28.95
CA GLY A 162 5.23 22.52 29.84
C GLY A 162 6.60 21.99 30.27
N THR A 163 6.66 20.74 30.73
CA THR A 163 7.89 20.03 31.12
C THR A 163 8.78 19.70 29.92
N TYR A 164 8.23 19.64 28.71
CA TYR A 164 9.04 19.57 27.49
C TYR A 164 9.66 20.93 27.15
N VAL A 165 8.89 22.02 27.10
CA VAL A 165 9.42 23.33 26.68
C VAL A 165 10.34 23.98 27.72
N SER A 166 10.25 23.62 29.01
CA SER A 166 11.18 24.11 30.04
C SER A 166 12.65 23.75 29.75
N GLN A 167 12.90 22.66 29.01
CA GLN A 167 14.21 22.25 28.51
C GLN A 167 14.78 23.21 27.44
N TYR A 168 13.95 24.12 26.93
CA TYR A 168 14.30 25.12 25.92
C TYR A 168 14.02 26.53 26.47
N PRO A 169 14.88 27.11 27.34
CA PRO A 169 14.57 28.34 28.09
C PRO A 169 14.08 29.52 27.24
N SER A 170 14.58 29.68 26.01
CA SER A 170 14.13 30.74 25.09
C SER A 170 12.68 30.58 24.61
N ILE A 171 12.16 29.35 24.56
CA ILE A 171 10.78 29.03 24.20
C ILE A 171 9.91 29.00 25.45
N ALA A 172 10.40 28.42 26.57
CA ALA A 172 9.75 28.52 27.88
C ALA A 172 9.41 29.97 28.25
N GLN A 173 10.41 30.86 28.18
CA GLN A 173 10.28 32.30 28.44
C GLN A 173 9.29 33.02 27.50
N HIS A 174 9.08 32.48 26.30
CA HIS A 174 8.14 33.05 25.33
C HIS A 174 6.70 32.59 25.56
N MET A 175 6.51 31.32 25.89
CA MET A 175 5.18 30.75 26.13
C MET A 175 4.62 31.15 27.50
N MET A 176 5.46 31.16 28.54
CA MET A 176 5.03 31.32 29.94
C MET A 176 5.32 32.72 30.53
N GLY A 177 6.12 33.55 29.88
CA GLY A 177 6.78 34.65 30.55
C GLY A 177 7.76 34.06 31.58
N GLU A 178 7.46 34.15 32.87
CA GLU A 178 8.22 33.42 33.88
C GLU A 178 7.85 31.92 33.87
N ALA A 179 8.85 31.04 33.74
CA ALA A 179 8.68 29.59 33.67
C ALA A 179 8.49 28.95 35.07
N THR A 180 7.50 29.42 35.82
CA THR A 180 7.15 28.91 37.15
C THR A 180 6.58 27.49 37.10
N GLU A 181 6.66 26.74 38.20
CA GLU A 181 6.03 25.41 38.33
C GLU A 181 4.53 25.45 37.99
N GLN A 182 3.84 26.52 38.40
CA GLN A 182 2.42 26.73 38.09
C GLN A 182 2.18 26.90 36.58
N ASN A 183 2.99 27.72 35.89
CA ASN A 183 2.84 27.94 34.46
C ASN A 183 3.20 26.68 33.65
N ILE A 184 4.24 25.95 34.08
CA ILE A 184 4.59 24.63 33.55
C ILE A 184 3.41 23.67 33.70
N GLN A 185 2.82 23.55 34.89
CA GLN A 185 1.72 22.62 35.16
C GLN A 185 0.42 22.99 34.41
N ILE A 186 0.13 24.28 34.19
CA ILE A 186 -1.02 24.72 33.38
C ILE A 186 -0.85 24.27 31.92
N ILE A 187 0.36 24.36 31.36
CA ILE A 187 0.63 23.95 29.98
C ILE A 187 0.74 22.42 29.85
N ASP A 188 1.26 21.73 30.87
CA ASP A 188 1.27 20.25 30.95
C ASP A 188 -0.13 19.65 30.97
N ASP A 189 -1.10 20.32 31.61
CA ASP A 189 -2.47 19.80 31.73
C ASP A 189 -3.35 20.16 30.51
N ALA A 190 -2.82 20.88 29.52
CA ALA A 190 -3.55 21.39 28.37
C ALA A 190 -4.24 20.30 27.52
N ILE A 191 -3.60 19.15 27.32
CA ILE A 191 -4.21 17.97 26.66
C ILE A 191 -4.84 17.01 27.70
N PRO A 192 -4.16 16.62 28.80
CA PRO A 192 -4.74 15.68 29.77
C PRO A 192 -6.08 16.12 30.39
N SER A 193 -6.31 17.42 30.60
CA SER A 193 -7.59 17.94 31.08
C SER A 193 -8.74 17.71 30.08
N LEU A 194 -8.52 18.00 28.79
CA LEU A 194 -9.49 17.76 27.71
C LEU A 194 -9.85 16.28 27.62
N VAL A 195 -8.83 15.40 27.69
CA VAL A 195 -9.04 13.95 27.61
C VAL A 195 -9.87 13.45 28.79
N ARG A 196 -9.50 13.84 30.03
CA ARG A 196 -10.25 13.50 31.26
C ARG A 196 -11.66 14.06 31.28
N ALA A 197 -11.89 15.25 30.71
CA ALA A 197 -13.22 15.83 30.55
C ALA A 197 -14.08 15.12 29.48
N GLY A 198 -13.49 14.25 28.65
CA GLY A 198 -14.20 13.57 27.57
C GLY A 198 -14.51 14.47 26.37
N ALA A 199 -13.69 15.48 26.11
CA ALA A 199 -13.86 16.38 24.97
C ALA A 199 -13.77 15.61 23.63
N ASN A 200 -14.82 15.69 22.80
CA ASN A 200 -14.88 15.03 21.49
C ASN A 200 -14.61 13.51 21.50
N ARG A 201 -15.28 12.75 22.39
CA ARG A 201 -15.21 11.27 22.46
C ARG A 201 -15.53 10.55 21.14
N THR A 202 -16.31 11.17 20.27
CA THR A 202 -16.70 10.71 18.93
C THR A 202 -15.60 10.85 17.86
N ALA A 203 -14.45 11.44 18.21
CA ALA A 203 -13.32 11.64 17.30
C ALA A 203 -12.72 10.31 16.82
N ASN A 204 -12.28 10.31 15.57
CA ASN A 204 -11.42 9.30 14.98
C ASN A 204 -9.97 9.68 15.30
N ILE A 205 -9.44 9.14 16.40
CA ILE A 205 -8.09 9.44 16.89
C ILE A 205 -7.13 8.35 16.43
N TYR A 206 -6.05 8.75 15.76
CA TYR A 206 -4.97 7.88 15.29
C TYR A 206 -3.67 8.36 15.93
N LEU A 207 -3.23 7.64 16.96
CA LEU A 207 -2.06 7.95 17.77
C LEU A 207 -0.92 6.99 17.41
N LEU A 208 0.10 7.50 16.69
CA LEU A 208 1.30 6.75 16.36
C LEU A 208 2.38 6.97 17.42
N SER A 209 2.99 5.89 17.91
CA SER A 209 4.19 5.92 18.75
C SER A 209 5.13 4.75 18.43
N SER A 210 6.21 4.59 19.18
CA SER A 210 7.20 3.51 19.02
C SER A 210 7.88 3.21 20.36
N PRO A 211 8.25 1.95 20.66
CA PRO A 211 9.13 1.62 21.79
C PRO A 211 10.58 2.08 21.58
N GLN A 212 10.96 2.49 20.36
CA GLN A 212 12.25 3.11 20.05
C GLN A 212 12.21 4.65 20.05
N ASP A 213 11.11 5.25 20.54
CA ASP A 213 11.02 6.70 20.80
C ASP A 213 11.45 6.99 22.25
N GLU A 214 12.55 7.73 22.43
CA GLU A 214 13.09 8.10 23.73
C GLU A 214 12.14 8.95 24.61
N GLN A 215 11.02 9.43 24.04
CA GLN A 215 10.01 10.21 24.75
C GLN A 215 8.78 9.37 25.15
N PHE A 216 8.61 8.14 24.63
CA PHE A 216 7.38 7.34 24.79
C PHE A 216 6.92 7.18 26.25
N GLU A 217 7.82 6.70 27.11
CA GLU A 217 7.57 6.40 28.53
C GLU A 217 7.15 7.65 29.34
N THR A 218 7.55 8.85 28.92
CA THR A 218 7.31 10.10 29.65
C THR A 218 6.20 10.97 29.06
N GLN A 219 5.99 10.87 27.74
CA GLN A 219 5.10 11.74 26.99
C GLN A 219 3.81 11.07 26.51
N VAL A 220 3.80 9.75 26.28
CA VAL A 220 2.64 9.06 25.67
C VAL A 220 2.09 7.98 26.57
N GLU A 221 2.91 7.02 27.02
CA GLU A 221 2.46 5.86 27.80
C GLU A 221 1.62 6.22 29.04
N PRO A 222 2.00 7.22 29.89
CA PRO A 222 1.24 7.56 31.09
C PRO A 222 -0.15 8.15 30.80
N PHE A 223 -0.41 8.53 29.54
CA PHE A 223 -1.64 9.22 29.12
C PHE A 223 -2.57 8.33 28.31
N LEU A 224 -2.11 7.18 27.79
CA LEU A 224 -2.96 6.20 27.08
C LEU A 224 -4.20 5.78 27.90
N PRO A 225 -4.12 5.52 29.23
CA PRO A 225 -5.30 5.14 30.02
C PRO A 225 -6.38 6.23 30.13
N LEU A 226 -6.05 7.50 29.83
CA LEU A 226 -7.04 8.59 29.89
C LEU A 226 -8.07 8.50 28.76
N PHE A 227 -7.74 7.84 27.64
CA PHE A 227 -8.62 7.71 26.48
C PHE A 227 -9.62 6.54 26.57
N VAL A 228 -9.75 5.91 27.74
CA VAL A 228 -10.81 4.92 28.00
C VAL A 228 -12.18 5.58 27.81
N GLY A 229 -12.98 5.04 26.88
CA GLY A 229 -14.29 5.58 26.52
C GLY A 229 -14.29 6.59 25.36
N TYR A 230 -13.19 6.72 24.61
CA TYR A 230 -13.22 7.32 23.26
C TYR A 230 -13.68 6.27 22.23
N GLU A 231 -14.61 6.64 21.36
CA GLU A 231 -15.34 5.70 20.51
C GLU A 231 -14.52 5.15 19.33
N ASN A 232 -13.50 5.89 18.88
CA ASN A 232 -12.59 5.46 17.81
C ASN A 232 -11.15 5.91 18.08
N LEU A 233 -10.61 5.48 19.23
CA LEU A 233 -9.18 5.52 19.50
C LEU A 233 -8.48 4.38 18.74
N ASN A 234 -7.42 4.74 18.02
CA ASN A 234 -6.53 3.84 17.31
C ASN A 234 -5.11 4.13 17.79
N PHE A 235 -4.43 3.16 18.40
CA PHE A 235 -3.05 3.27 18.85
C PHE A 235 -2.16 2.38 17.99
N ILE A 236 -1.21 3.01 17.28
CA ILE A 236 -0.30 2.35 16.37
C ILE A 236 1.08 2.37 17.02
N PHE A 237 1.56 1.21 17.45
CA PHE A 237 2.85 1.06 18.11
C PHE A 237 3.88 0.49 17.13
N SER A 238 4.64 1.39 16.50
CA SER A 238 5.64 1.08 15.50
C SER A 238 6.93 0.60 16.15
N ASP A 239 6.99 -0.69 16.43
CA ASP A 239 8.16 -1.42 16.90
C ASP A 239 8.96 -1.92 15.69
N SER A 240 9.97 -1.16 15.25
CA SER A 240 10.76 -1.45 14.04
C SER A 240 12.26 -1.26 14.30
N PRO A 241 13.13 -2.20 13.90
CA PRO A 241 14.58 -2.09 14.10
C PRO A 241 15.22 -0.94 13.30
N HIS A 242 14.47 -0.31 12.39
CA HIS A 242 14.90 0.86 11.63
C HIS A 242 14.50 2.19 12.28
N ILE A 243 13.86 2.17 13.45
CA ILE A 243 13.65 3.36 14.29
C ILE A 243 14.75 3.39 15.35
N VAL A 244 15.49 4.50 15.41
CA VAL A 244 16.62 4.70 16.33
C VAL A 244 16.47 5.93 17.23
N ASN A 245 15.36 6.67 17.09
CA ASN A 245 14.90 7.78 17.94
C ASN A 245 13.55 8.33 17.43
N HIS A 246 12.94 9.22 18.22
CA HIS A 246 11.74 10.01 17.97
C HIS A 246 11.59 10.53 16.53
N ALA A 247 12.68 11.08 15.94
CA ALA A 247 12.64 11.68 14.61
C ALA A 247 12.40 10.64 13.49
N HIS A 248 12.83 9.39 13.70
CA HIS A 248 12.68 8.32 12.71
C HIS A 248 11.28 7.68 12.73
N VAL A 249 10.56 7.72 13.86
CA VAL A 249 9.23 7.08 14.01
C VAL A 249 8.28 7.53 12.91
N THR A 250 8.19 8.84 12.69
CA THR A 250 7.31 9.44 11.68
C THR A 250 7.75 9.09 10.27
N GLY A 251 9.06 9.15 9.97
CA GLY A 251 9.61 8.84 8.65
C GLY A 251 9.41 7.38 8.24
N ARG A 252 9.68 6.45 9.18
CA ARG A 252 9.46 5.01 9.00
C ARG A 252 8.01 4.67 8.68
N ASN A 253 7.05 5.40 9.23
CA ASN A 253 5.62 5.14 9.09
C ASN A 253 4.94 5.89 7.93
N LEU A 254 5.69 6.68 7.16
CA LEU A 254 5.14 7.55 6.11
C LEU A 254 4.18 6.83 5.13
N PRO A 255 4.47 5.62 4.60
CA PRO A 255 3.55 4.97 3.65
C PRO A 255 2.17 4.64 4.26
N MET A 256 2.15 4.13 5.49
CA MET A 256 0.92 3.83 6.23
C MET A 256 0.14 5.12 6.53
N LEU A 257 0.85 6.18 6.97
CA LEU A 257 0.27 7.50 7.22
C LEU A 257 -0.37 8.09 5.94
N MET A 258 0.24 7.91 4.77
CA MET A 258 -0.35 8.35 3.50
C MET A 258 -1.55 7.49 3.06
N GLY A 259 -1.58 6.20 3.39
CA GLY A 259 -2.78 5.36 3.23
C GLY A 259 -3.93 5.86 4.11
N LEU A 260 -3.67 6.02 5.41
CA LEU A 260 -4.62 6.52 6.39
C LEU A 260 -5.22 7.88 5.97
N VAL A 261 -4.40 8.85 5.59
CA VAL A 261 -4.93 10.18 5.23
C VAL A 261 -5.82 10.13 3.99
N ASN A 262 -5.55 9.25 3.02
CA ASN A 262 -6.42 9.12 1.84
C ASN A 262 -7.78 8.49 2.18
N PHE A 263 -7.84 7.52 3.10
CA PHE A 263 -9.13 7.04 3.62
C PHE A 263 -9.94 8.18 4.25
N LEU A 264 -9.33 8.96 5.14
CA LEU A 264 -9.99 10.07 5.82
C LEU A 264 -10.51 11.15 4.85
N ILE A 265 -9.76 11.40 3.77
CA ILE A 265 -10.11 12.34 2.69
C ILE A 265 -11.31 11.87 1.85
N ASP A 266 -11.55 10.55 1.78
CA ASP A 266 -12.74 9.94 1.17
C ASP A 266 -13.87 9.68 2.19
N GLY A 267 -13.77 10.25 3.40
CA GLY A 267 -14.75 10.09 4.48
C GLY A 267 -14.74 8.73 5.17
N MET A 268 -13.75 7.88 4.87
CA MET A 268 -13.58 6.56 5.49
C MET A 268 -12.70 6.70 6.74
N ALA A 269 -13.19 6.24 7.89
CA ALA A 269 -12.45 6.25 9.16
C ALA A 269 -12.14 4.81 9.61
N PRO A 270 -10.96 4.25 9.26
CA PRO A 270 -10.59 2.90 9.67
C PRO A 270 -10.62 2.72 11.20
N ARG A 271 -11.05 1.54 11.64
CA ARG A 271 -10.99 1.11 13.04
C ARG A 271 -9.89 0.05 13.17
N VAL A 272 -8.63 0.49 13.20
CA VAL A 272 -7.47 -0.42 13.37
C VAL A 272 -7.26 -0.82 14.83
N GLY A 273 -7.76 -0.03 15.79
CA GLY A 273 -7.66 -0.34 17.23
C GLY A 273 -6.24 -0.20 17.76
N PHE A 274 -5.83 -1.11 18.65
CA PHE A 274 -4.49 -1.14 19.25
C PHE A 274 -3.63 -2.17 18.50
N VAL A 275 -2.66 -1.71 17.72
CA VAL A 275 -1.83 -2.56 16.85
C VAL A 275 -0.34 -2.32 17.08
N ARG A 276 0.45 -3.40 17.03
CA ARG A 276 1.92 -3.35 16.96
C ARG A 276 2.35 -3.66 15.53
N SER A 277 3.27 -2.89 14.98
CA SER A 277 3.73 -2.98 13.59
C SER A 277 5.23 -2.76 13.48
N GLY A 278 5.90 -3.32 12.48
CA GLY A 278 7.34 -3.12 12.24
C GLY A 278 8.23 -4.35 12.43
N GLY A 279 7.66 -5.56 12.43
CA GLY A 279 8.36 -6.84 12.57
C GLY A 279 9.25 -7.22 11.37
N GLU A 280 10.07 -6.29 10.89
CA GLU A 280 11.10 -6.53 9.89
C GLU A 280 12.20 -7.45 10.43
N LEU A 281 12.60 -8.42 9.62
CA LEU A 281 13.77 -9.25 9.84
C LEU A 281 14.84 -8.86 8.80
N PRO A 282 15.64 -7.80 9.03
CA PRO A 282 16.61 -7.33 8.04
C PRO A 282 17.63 -8.41 7.66
N ASP A 283 18.05 -9.20 8.65
CA ASP A 283 19.02 -10.29 8.55
C ASP A 283 18.38 -11.67 8.27
N ALA A 284 17.12 -11.72 7.82
CA ALA A 284 16.47 -12.97 7.42
C ALA A 284 17.23 -13.65 6.27
N ASP A 285 17.48 -14.96 6.41
CA ASP A 285 18.10 -15.75 5.34
C ASP A 285 17.19 -15.82 4.10
N ARG A 286 17.78 -15.54 2.95
CA ARG A 286 17.11 -15.54 1.64
C ARG A 286 17.56 -16.70 0.76
N SER A 287 18.52 -17.53 1.22
CA SER A 287 19.11 -18.63 0.45
C SER A 287 18.06 -19.56 -0.17
N ALA A 288 16.97 -19.85 0.55
CA ALA A 288 15.88 -20.70 0.08
C ALA A 288 15.05 -20.05 -1.04
N ILE A 289 14.72 -18.75 -0.94
CA ILE A 289 13.96 -18.05 -1.99
C ILE A 289 14.85 -17.74 -3.20
N ASP A 290 16.11 -17.39 -2.99
CA ASP A 290 17.10 -17.18 -4.06
C ASP A 290 17.34 -18.48 -4.85
N ALA A 291 17.44 -19.62 -4.15
CA ALA A 291 17.55 -20.94 -4.77
C ALA A 291 16.28 -21.34 -5.54
N TYR A 292 15.09 -21.09 -4.97
CA TYR A 292 13.81 -21.32 -5.64
C TYR A 292 13.68 -20.49 -6.91
N LEU A 293 13.91 -19.17 -6.83
CA LEU A 293 13.82 -18.26 -7.97
C LEU A 293 14.83 -18.66 -9.05
N LYS A 294 16.07 -19.00 -8.68
CA LYS A 294 17.08 -19.48 -9.63
C LYS A 294 16.72 -20.81 -10.29
N ALA A 295 15.97 -21.69 -9.61
CA ALA A 295 15.55 -22.98 -10.14
C ALA A 295 14.26 -22.92 -10.98
N THR A 296 13.48 -21.84 -10.90
CA THR A 296 12.14 -21.73 -11.51
C THR A 296 11.97 -20.54 -12.46
N SER A 297 12.89 -19.57 -12.46
CA SER A 297 12.84 -18.43 -13.38
C SER A 297 13.50 -18.76 -14.72
N GLU A 298 12.71 -18.98 -15.76
CA GLU A 298 13.20 -18.94 -17.13
C GLU A 298 13.49 -17.48 -17.50
N VAL A 299 14.76 -17.15 -17.73
CA VAL A 299 15.17 -15.82 -18.22
C VAL A 299 14.92 -15.76 -19.72
N GLN A 300 13.77 -15.20 -20.10
CA GLN A 300 13.39 -14.99 -21.50
C GLN A 300 14.35 -13.99 -22.17
N GLU A 301 14.97 -14.40 -23.28
CA GLU A 301 15.73 -13.48 -24.15
C GLU A 301 14.78 -12.78 -25.15
N ASP A 302 14.96 -11.47 -25.35
CA ASP A 302 14.25 -10.71 -26.39
C ASP A 302 14.77 -11.09 -27.79
N PHE A 303 13.94 -11.76 -28.59
CA PHE A 303 14.25 -12.03 -30.01
C PHE A 303 13.73 -10.92 -30.94
N ALA A 304 14.39 -10.78 -32.09
CA ALA A 304 14.22 -9.63 -32.97
C ALA A 304 12.80 -9.49 -33.57
N ALA A 305 12.38 -8.24 -33.80
CA ALA A 305 11.16 -7.94 -34.55
C ALA A 305 11.29 -8.43 -36.01
N PRO A 306 10.25 -9.06 -36.60
CA PRO A 306 10.28 -9.49 -38.00
C PRO A 306 10.55 -8.33 -38.95
N VAL A 307 11.56 -8.45 -39.80
CA VAL A 307 11.83 -7.47 -40.86
C VAL A 307 11.00 -7.86 -42.07
N ILE A 308 10.20 -6.92 -42.58
CA ILE A 308 9.40 -7.08 -43.80
C ILE A 308 10.24 -6.55 -44.97
N HIS A 309 10.47 -7.37 -45.99
CA HIS A 309 11.27 -7.04 -47.17
C HIS A 309 10.40 -6.66 -48.38
N ALA A 310 9.24 -7.31 -48.52
CA ALA A 310 8.20 -6.95 -49.49
C ALA A 310 6.80 -7.05 -48.82
N PRO A 311 5.82 -6.22 -49.21
CA PRO A 311 6.01 -4.96 -49.96
C PRO A 311 6.84 -3.96 -49.13
N ALA A 312 7.60 -3.12 -49.81
CA ALA A 312 8.43 -2.10 -49.17
C ALA A 312 7.57 -0.99 -48.53
N ALA A 313 8.13 -0.29 -47.54
CA ALA A 313 7.42 0.80 -46.86
C ALA A 313 7.07 1.95 -47.81
N GLY A 314 5.76 2.14 -48.06
CA GLY A 314 5.22 3.12 -49.00
C GLY A 314 4.99 2.59 -50.42
N GLU A 315 5.27 1.32 -50.70
CA GLU A 315 5.13 0.74 -52.05
C GLU A 315 3.68 0.79 -52.56
N THR A 316 3.51 0.98 -53.87
CA THR A 316 2.21 0.83 -54.56
C THR A 316 2.27 -0.41 -55.44
N VAL A 317 1.56 -1.45 -55.05
CA VAL A 317 1.53 -2.76 -55.74
C VAL A 317 0.41 -2.81 -56.77
N SER A 318 0.71 -3.40 -57.93
CA SER A 318 -0.22 -3.52 -59.05
C SER A 318 -0.87 -4.90 -59.06
N GLY A 319 -2.14 -4.97 -58.63
CA GLY A 319 -2.88 -6.22 -58.47
C GLY A 319 -3.32 -6.46 -57.02
N GLN A 320 -4.42 -7.20 -56.85
CA GLN A 320 -5.03 -7.43 -55.53
C GLN A 320 -4.42 -8.60 -54.75
N THR A 321 -3.54 -9.40 -55.35
CA THR A 321 -2.79 -10.45 -54.65
C THR A 321 -1.43 -9.90 -54.24
N VAL A 322 -1.19 -9.80 -52.92
CA VAL A 322 0.03 -9.20 -52.37
C VAL A 322 0.75 -10.24 -51.53
N ARG A 323 1.95 -10.60 -51.97
CA ARG A 323 2.88 -11.49 -51.25
C ARG A 323 3.78 -10.68 -50.35
N PHE A 324 3.76 -11.01 -49.07
CA PHE A 324 4.70 -10.51 -48.09
C PHE A 324 5.88 -11.46 -48.01
N THR A 325 7.10 -10.93 -47.88
CA THR A 325 8.30 -11.70 -47.58
C THR A 325 9.12 -10.97 -46.53
N GLY A 326 9.94 -11.71 -45.78
CA GLY A 326 10.76 -11.12 -44.73
C GLY A 326 11.70 -12.11 -44.05
N SER A 327 12.28 -11.63 -42.95
CA SER A 327 13.07 -12.42 -42.00
C SER A 327 12.56 -12.23 -40.57
N ALA A 328 12.66 -13.25 -39.73
CA ALA A 328 12.25 -13.26 -38.33
C ALA A 328 13.07 -14.28 -37.50
N PRO A 329 14.39 -14.08 -37.30
CA PRO A 329 15.23 -15.02 -36.56
C PRO A 329 14.71 -15.24 -35.12
N GLY A 330 14.64 -16.51 -34.69
CA GLY A 330 14.08 -16.92 -33.39
C GLY A 330 12.57 -17.18 -33.38
N ALA A 331 11.81 -16.66 -34.35
CA ALA A 331 10.41 -17.01 -34.50
C ALA A 331 10.24 -18.42 -35.12
N ALA A 332 9.28 -19.20 -34.63
CA ALA A 332 8.79 -20.42 -35.27
C ALA A 332 7.61 -20.13 -36.21
N ARG A 333 6.84 -19.07 -35.93
CA ARG A 333 5.71 -18.59 -36.73
C ARG A 333 5.52 -17.10 -36.55
N LEU A 334 4.69 -16.47 -37.38
CA LEU A 334 4.29 -15.08 -37.21
C LEU A 334 2.85 -14.95 -36.69
N SER A 335 2.46 -13.72 -36.42
CA SER A 335 1.06 -13.32 -36.19
C SER A 335 0.84 -11.99 -36.89
N ILE A 336 0.00 -12.00 -37.94
CA ILE A 336 -0.17 -10.91 -38.90
C ILE A 336 -1.57 -10.30 -38.76
N TRP A 337 -1.64 -8.96 -38.71
CA TRP A 337 -2.83 -8.20 -38.35
C TRP A 337 -2.99 -6.94 -39.21
N GLU A 338 -4.23 -6.51 -39.46
CA GLU A 338 -4.54 -5.17 -39.98
C GLU A 338 -5.72 -4.58 -39.20
N HIS A 339 -5.65 -3.29 -38.83
CA HIS A 339 -6.69 -2.59 -38.07
C HIS A 339 -7.19 -3.33 -36.80
N GLY A 340 -6.33 -4.15 -36.18
CA GLY A 340 -6.66 -4.98 -35.01
C GLY A 340 -7.37 -6.31 -35.33
N LYS A 341 -7.59 -6.64 -36.60
CA LYS A 341 -8.13 -7.92 -37.07
C LYS A 341 -7.00 -8.86 -37.50
N PHE A 342 -7.06 -10.12 -37.06
CA PHE A 342 -6.13 -11.17 -37.46
C PHE A 342 -6.26 -11.50 -38.95
N LEU A 343 -5.13 -11.67 -39.63
CA LEU A 343 -5.04 -11.98 -41.05
C LEU A 343 -4.43 -13.37 -41.31
N GLY A 344 -3.45 -13.79 -40.50
CA GLY A 344 -2.79 -15.09 -40.66
C GLY A 344 -1.60 -15.29 -39.71
N ALA A 345 -1.15 -16.54 -39.62
CA ALA A 345 0.02 -16.95 -38.86
C ALA A 345 0.86 -17.94 -39.71
N PRO A 346 1.65 -17.44 -40.68
CA PRO A 346 2.57 -18.30 -41.43
C PRO A 346 3.66 -18.85 -40.50
N GLU A 347 4.16 -20.04 -40.82
CA GLU A 347 5.38 -20.58 -40.22
C GLU A 347 6.61 -19.81 -40.71
N VAL A 348 7.68 -19.81 -39.92
CA VAL A 348 8.99 -19.24 -40.26
C VAL A 348 9.97 -20.39 -40.48
N ALA A 349 10.75 -20.32 -41.55
CA ALA A 349 11.72 -21.36 -41.89
C ALA A 349 12.91 -21.35 -40.93
N ALA A 350 13.68 -22.45 -40.89
CA ALA A 350 14.79 -22.62 -39.95
C ALA A 350 15.97 -21.63 -40.16
N ASP A 351 16.04 -20.94 -41.30
CA ASP A 351 16.97 -19.84 -41.57
C ASP A 351 16.41 -18.46 -41.16
N GLY A 352 15.22 -18.42 -40.57
CA GLY A 352 14.47 -17.21 -40.23
C GLY A 352 13.70 -16.59 -41.38
N SER A 353 13.73 -17.14 -42.60
CA SER A 353 12.99 -16.59 -43.74
C SER A 353 11.49 -16.91 -43.67
N TRP A 354 10.66 -16.05 -44.25
CA TRP A 354 9.22 -16.29 -44.34
C TRP A 354 8.57 -15.64 -45.57
N SER A 355 7.44 -16.20 -45.98
CA SER A 355 6.62 -15.72 -47.09
C SER A 355 5.14 -15.97 -46.79
N TRP A 356 4.26 -15.02 -47.11
CA TRP A 356 2.83 -15.12 -46.81
C TRP A 356 1.95 -14.35 -47.80
N GLU A 357 0.75 -14.86 -48.06
CA GLU A 357 -0.31 -14.20 -48.80
C GLU A 357 -1.63 -14.30 -48.03
N LEU A 358 -2.51 -13.30 -48.19
CA LEU A 358 -3.79 -13.22 -47.49
C LEU A 358 -4.81 -14.31 -47.91
N GLY A 359 -4.54 -15.06 -48.98
CA GLY A 359 -5.44 -16.09 -49.53
C GLY A 359 -6.73 -15.54 -50.17
N ARG A 360 -6.88 -14.21 -50.24
CA ARG A 360 -7.97 -13.47 -50.89
C ARG A 360 -7.45 -12.12 -51.38
N SER A 361 -8.17 -11.51 -52.32
CA SER A 361 -7.91 -10.14 -52.78
C SER A 361 -7.84 -9.14 -51.61
N TRP A 362 -6.83 -8.29 -51.65
CA TRP A 362 -6.81 -7.01 -50.93
C TRP A 362 -7.73 -6.00 -51.63
N SER A 363 -8.31 -5.08 -50.86
CA SER A 363 -9.07 -3.95 -51.41
C SER A 363 -8.15 -2.95 -52.11
N VAL A 364 -8.68 -2.18 -53.06
CA VAL A 364 -7.97 -1.01 -53.62
C VAL A 364 -7.88 0.07 -52.54
N GLY A 365 -6.68 0.60 -52.30
CA GLY A 365 -6.46 1.61 -51.26
C GLY A 365 -5.19 1.36 -50.43
N LYS A 366 -5.05 2.14 -49.36
CA LYS A 366 -3.88 2.10 -48.46
C LYS A 366 -4.12 1.09 -47.32
N HIS A 367 -3.14 0.23 -47.09
CA HIS A 367 -3.15 -0.84 -46.11
C HIS A 367 -2.02 -0.68 -45.08
N ALA A 368 -2.23 -1.21 -43.87
CA ALA A 368 -1.33 -1.07 -42.73
C ALA A 368 -1.27 -2.37 -41.92
N VAL A 369 -0.26 -3.18 -42.21
CA VAL A 369 -0.12 -4.55 -41.71
C VAL A 369 0.93 -4.62 -40.62
N ARG A 370 0.53 -5.15 -39.46
CA ARG A 370 1.39 -5.40 -38.31
C ARG A 370 1.78 -6.85 -38.22
N VAL A 371 3.05 -7.10 -37.94
CA VAL A 371 3.65 -8.44 -37.85
C VAL A 371 4.42 -8.54 -36.54
N LEU A 372 4.24 -9.66 -35.83
CA LEU A 372 5.12 -10.07 -34.74
C LEU A 372 5.53 -11.53 -34.92
N GLY A 373 6.70 -11.88 -34.41
CA GLY A 373 7.17 -13.26 -34.36
C GLY A 373 6.67 -13.93 -33.08
N VAL A 374 6.45 -15.24 -33.18
CA VAL A 374 6.18 -16.12 -32.03
C VAL A 374 7.15 -17.28 -32.11
N ASP A 375 7.89 -17.54 -31.03
CA ASP A 375 8.84 -18.65 -30.96
C ASP A 375 8.14 -20.01 -30.72
N ALA A 376 8.93 -21.05 -30.45
CA ALA A 376 8.44 -22.40 -30.19
C ALA A 376 7.78 -22.56 -28.80
N ALA A 377 8.07 -21.68 -27.83
CA ALA A 377 7.49 -21.68 -26.49
C ALA A 377 6.20 -20.84 -26.42
N GLY A 378 6.00 -19.91 -27.35
CA GLY A 378 4.84 -19.02 -27.43
C GLY A 378 5.13 -17.56 -27.09
N PHE A 379 6.40 -17.21 -26.81
CA PHE A 379 6.81 -15.83 -26.53
C PHE A 379 6.75 -14.97 -27.79
N GLN A 380 6.50 -13.67 -27.63
CA GLN A 380 6.25 -12.74 -28.74
C GLN A 380 7.35 -11.68 -28.84
N SER A 381 7.82 -11.41 -30.06
CA SER A 381 8.75 -10.31 -30.31
C SER A 381 8.08 -8.94 -30.35
N GLN A 382 8.91 -7.90 -30.37
CA GLN A 382 8.48 -6.56 -30.74
C GLN A 382 7.82 -6.54 -32.14
N ARG A 383 6.89 -5.59 -32.34
CA ARG A 383 6.05 -5.54 -33.55
C ARG A 383 6.67 -4.66 -34.65
N SER A 384 6.59 -5.14 -35.88
CA SER A 384 6.87 -4.37 -37.09
C SER A 384 5.58 -3.97 -37.80
N GLU A 385 5.61 -2.89 -38.57
CA GLU A 385 4.49 -2.39 -39.38
C GLU A 385 4.95 -2.11 -40.82
N ALA A 386 4.25 -2.66 -41.80
CA ALA A 386 4.40 -2.33 -43.22
C ALA A 386 3.15 -1.60 -43.72
N VAL A 387 3.38 -0.50 -44.43
CA VAL A 387 2.33 0.35 -45.01
C VAL A 387 2.54 0.38 -46.52
N PHE A 388 1.51 0.03 -47.29
CA PHE A 388 1.56 -0.08 -48.75
C PHE A 388 0.21 0.31 -49.36
N THR A 389 0.14 0.42 -50.69
CA THR A 389 -1.08 0.80 -51.43
C THR A 389 -1.37 -0.21 -52.54
N VAL A 390 -2.61 -0.67 -52.66
CA VAL A 390 -3.07 -1.56 -53.72
C VAL A 390 -3.75 -0.73 -54.81
N ALA A 391 -3.26 -0.83 -56.04
CA ALA A 391 -3.87 -0.19 -57.21
C ALA A 391 -5.05 -1.00 -57.77
N ALA A 392 -5.98 -0.34 -58.46
CA ALA A 392 -7.03 -0.99 -59.24
C ALA A 392 -6.43 -1.66 -60.49
N ALA A 393 -6.80 -2.92 -60.74
CA ALA A 393 -6.32 -3.69 -61.89
C ALA A 393 -7.26 -3.53 -63.11
N ALA A 394 -6.70 -3.63 -64.31
CA ALA A 394 -7.44 -3.83 -65.55
C ALA A 394 -7.60 -5.34 -65.85
N GLU A 395 -8.63 -5.71 -66.60
CA GLU A 395 -9.05 -7.11 -66.79
C GLU A 395 -8.26 -7.85 -67.89
N THR A 396 -7.88 -9.11 -67.62
CA THR A 396 -7.74 -10.21 -68.61
C THR A 396 -7.93 -11.58 -67.92
N ALA A 397 -8.29 -12.61 -68.69
CA ALA A 397 -9.02 -13.80 -68.21
C ALA A 397 -8.22 -15.12 -68.11
N ALA A 398 -8.79 -16.07 -67.33
CA ALA A 398 -8.61 -17.54 -67.34
C ALA A 398 -7.19 -18.11 -66.99
N ASP A 399 -7.01 -19.38 -66.55
CA ASP A 399 -7.91 -20.56 -66.49
C ASP A 399 -7.56 -21.52 -65.30
N GLN A 400 -8.29 -22.62 -65.12
CA GLN A 400 -8.06 -23.76 -64.17
C GLN A 400 -7.96 -25.11 -64.95
N PRO A 401 -7.91 -26.36 -64.37
CA PRO A 401 -7.70 -26.86 -62.98
C PRO A 401 -6.44 -27.78 -62.92
N ALA A 402 -6.20 -28.88 -62.16
CA ALA A 402 -6.85 -29.68 -61.10
C ALA A 402 -5.78 -30.54 -60.35
N GLY A 403 -6.12 -31.23 -59.24
CA GLY A 403 -5.38 -32.44 -58.77
C GLY A 403 -5.27 -32.65 -57.23
N PRO A 404 -5.58 -33.84 -56.65
CA PRO A 404 -5.66 -34.02 -55.18
C PRO A 404 -4.78 -35.12 -54.51
N VAL A 405 -4.64 -34.97 -53.17
CA VAL A 405 -4.26 -35.89 -52.04
C VAL A 405 -4.15 -37.43 -52.26
N PRO A 406 -3.27 -38.15 -51.50
CA PRO A 406 -3.69 -38.76 -50.21
C PRO A 406 -2.65 -38.86 -49.06
N SER A 407 -3.09 -39.44 -47.94
CA SER A 407 -2.47 -39.50 -46.60
C SER A 407 -2.04 -40.92 -46.18
N TRP A 408 -1.09 -41.01 -45.23
CA TRP A 408 -0.96 -42.05 -44.18
C TRP A 408 -0.10 -41.48 -43.02
N ALA A 409 0.14 -42.09 -41.86
CA ALA A 409 -0.69 -42.76 -40.83
C ALA A 409 0.17 -42.79 -39.51
N ALA A 410 -0.29 -43.37 -38.39
CA ALA A 410 0.25 -43.01 -37.06
C ALA A 410 0.76 -44.16 -36.12
N GLN A 411 1.73 -43.81 -35.25
CA GLN A 411 2.05 -44.38 -33.91
C GLN A 411 2.57 -45.84 -33.82
N PRO A 412 3.04 -46.38 -32.65
CA PRO A 412 3.14 -45.85 -31.27
C PRO A 412 4.54 -45.96 -30.58
N ALA A 413 4.61 -45.83 -29.23
CA ALA A 413 5.79 -45.92 -28.34
C ALA A 413 6.03 -47.37 -27.78
N PRO A 414 6.54 -47.73 -26.54
CA PRO A 414 6.52 -47.03 -25.22
C PRO A 414 7.66 -47.35 -24.16
N GLU A 415 7.44 -46.91 -22.89
CA GLU A 415 7.92 -47.45 -21.57
C GLU A 415 9.39 -47.30 -21.06
N ALA A 416 9.72 -47.28 -19.73
CA ALA A 416 8.98 -46.95 -18.48
C ALA A 416 9.86 -47.00 -17.17
N ARG A 417 9.42 -46.31 -16.08
CA ARG A 417 9.66 -46.59 -14.62
C ARG A 417 11.13 -46.43 -14.07
N THR A 418 11.50 -46.26 -12.78
CA THR A 418 10.83 -46.21 -11.43
C THR A 418 11.69 -45.45 -10.37
N ALA A 419 11.24 -45.29 -9.11
CA ALA A 419 11.97 -44.72 -7.93
C ALA A 419 11.37 -45.26 -6.60
N PRO A 420 11.78 -44.84 -5.36
CA PRO A 420 13.08 -44.44 -4.81
C PRO A 420 13.64 -45.61 -3.92
N PRO A 421 13.76 -45.67 -2.55
CA PRO A 421 13.82 -44.74 -1.38
C PRO A 421 15.26 -44.73 -0.72
N SER A 422 15.60 -44.57 0.58
CA SER A 422 14.95 -44.28 1.90
C SER A 422 15.93 -43.76 3.00
N GLN A 423 15.51 -42.72 3.75
CA GLN A 423 15.67 -42.41 5.21
C GLN A 423 16.95 -42.66 6.06
N SER A 424 17.23 -41.67 6.94
CA SER A 424 17.73 -41.82 8.32
C SER A 424 17.14 -40.69 9.22
N ALA A 425 17.13 -40.83 10.55
CA ALA A 425 16.26 -40.06 11.45
C ALA A 425 16.96 -39.05 12.41
N THR A 426 16.23 -38.01 12.80
CA THR A 426 16.62 -36.87 13.66
C THR A 426 15.58 -36.63 14.78
N PRO A 427 15.82 -35.73 15.77
CA PRO A 427 14.98 -35.63 16.98
C PRO A 427 13.49 -35.39 16.74
N THR A 428 12.66 -36.16 17.43
CA THR A 428 11.20 -36.21 17.23
C THR A 428 10.52 -34.92 17.69
N ALA A 429 10.05 -34.12 16.72
CA ALA A 429 9.18 -32.97 16.98
C ALA A 429 7.85 -33.38 17.65
N PRO A 430 7.17 -32.46 18.37
CA PRO A 430 5.81 -32.72 18.86
C PRO A 430 4.85 -33.03 17.70
N TYR A 431 3.80 -33.79 18.00
CA TYR A 431 2.74 -34.09 17.02
C TYR A 431 1.99 -32.80 16.62
N PRO A 432 1.51 -32.70 15.36
CA PRO A 432 0.71 -31.56 14.92
C PRO A 432 -0.56 -31.43 15.78
N PRO A 433 -1.00 -30.19 16.10
CA PRO A 433 -2.17 -29.96 16.92
C PRO A 433 -3.45 -30.39 16.17
N VAL A 434 -4.38 -31.00 16.89
CA VAL A 434 -5.69 -31.39 16.37
C VAL A 434 -6.69 -30.29 16.71
N VAL A 435 -7.18 -29.56 15.72
CA VAL A 435 -8.26 -28.58 15.90
C VAL A 435 -9.59 -29.33 16.07
N SER A 436 -10.30 -29.08 17.17
CA SER A 436 -11.62 -29.66 17.44
C SER A 436 -12.76 -28.70 17.09
N ALA A 437 -12.52 -27.38 17.15
CA ALA A 437 -13.37 -26.35 16.56
C ALA A 437 -12.56 -25.10 16.18
N PRO A 438 -12.96 -24.33 15.15
CA PRO A 438 -13.98 -24.68 14.17
C PRO A 438 -13.60 -25.90 13.32
N GLY A 439 -14.59 -26.60 12.78
CA GLY A 439 -14.37 -27.65 11.79
C GLY A 439 -14.02 -27.08 10.41
N GLN A 440 -13.42 -27.89 9.54
CA GLN A 440 -13.08 -27.46 8.18
C GLN A 440 -14.31 -26.97 7.41
N GLY A 441 -14.25 -25.74 6.89
CA GLY A 441 -15.33 -25.08 6.17
C GLY A 441 -16.51 -24.64 7.06
N GLN A 442 -16.40 -24.71 8.39
CA GLN A 442 -17.49 -24.34 9.29
C GLN A 442 -17.86 -22.85 9.15
N GLN A 443 -19.15 -22.57 9.06
CA GLN A 443 -19.68 -21.21 9.20
C GLN A 443 -19.78 -20.81 10.67
N ILE A 444 -19.27 -19.63 10.99
CA ILE A 444 -19.31 -18.99 12.31
C ILE A 444 -20.16 -17.73 12.19
N GLN A 445 -21.11 -17.57 13.13
CA GLN A 445 -22.03 -16.43 13.15
C GLN A 445 -21.46 -15.32 14.04
N GLY A 446 -21.22 -14.15 13.44
CA GLY A 446 -20.64 -13.00 14.13
C GLY A 446 -19.10 -12.96 14.11
N PRO A 447 -18.51 -11.84 14.55
CA PRO A 447 -17.09 -11.52 14.32
C PRO A 447 -16.10 -12.22 15.25
N SER A 448 -16.56 -12.95 16.27
CA SER A 448 -15.70 -13.55 17.30
C SER A 448 -15.42 -15.02 16.99
N VAL A 449 -14.15 -15.38 16.81
CA VAL A 449 -13.72 -16.75 16.55
C VAL A 449 -12.79 -17.23 17.68
N GLY A 450 -13.22 -18.30 18.35
CA GLY A 450 -12.37 -19.12 19.20
C GLY A 450 -11.97 -20.39 18.45
N ILE A 451 -10.68 -20.72 18.47
CA ILE A 451 -10.13 -21.98 17.97
C ILE A 451 -9.74 -22.83 19.18
N MET A 452 -10.14 -24.09 19.23
CA MET A 452 -9.82 -25.02 20.31
C MET A 452 -9.44 -26.40 19.77
N GLY A 453 -8.74 -27.18 20.59
CA GLY A 453 -8.20 -28.46 20.16
C GLY A 453 -7.35 -29.18 21.21
N TYR A 454 -6.53 -30.11 20.72
CA TYR A 454 -5.59 -30.90 21.53
C TYR A 454 -4.19 -30.89 20.92
N ALA A 455 -3.14 -30.96 21.75
CA ALA A 455 -1.74 -30.98 21.31
C ALA A 455 -0.87 -31.80 22.29
N GLN A 456 -0.76 -33.11 22.07
CA GLN A 456 -0.07 -34.01 23.00
C GLN A 456 1.44 -33.75 23.04
N GLY A 457 1.98 -33.51 24.24
CA GLY A 457 3.40 -33.26 24.48
C GLY A 457 3.88 -31.84 24.14
N ALA A 458 2.97 -30.96 23.73
CA ALA A 458 3.26 -29.56 23.48
C ALA A 458 3.21 -28.74 24.78
N ALA A 459 4.00 -27.66 24.85
CA ALA A 459 3.85 -26.64 25.88
C ALA A 459 2.81 -25.58 25.46
N ARG A 460 2.76 -25.28 24.16
CA ARG A 460 1.86 -24.27 23.56
C ARG A 460 1.50 -24.63 22.12
N VAL A 461 0.46 -24.00 21.60
CA VAL A 461 0.14 -23.94 20.17
C VAL A 461 0.32 -22.49 19.71
N GLU A 462 0.96 -22.29 18.56
CA GLU A 462 1.12 -20.98 17.91
C GLU A 462 0.32 -20.93 16.61
N PHE A 463 -0.38 -19.81 16.38
CA PHE A 463 -1.30 -19.58 15.28
C PHE A 463 -0.68 -18.60 14.27
N VAL A 464 -0.87 -18.86 12.99
CA VAL A 464 -0.24 -18.15 11.86
C VAL A 464 -1.23 -18.06 10.70
N GLU A 465 -1.25 -16.96 9.97
CA GLU A 465 -1.98 -16.80 8.70
C GLU A 465 -1.11 -15.98 7.74
N ASP A 466 -0.94 -16.44 6.50
CA ASP A 466 0.01 -15.91 5.50
C ASP A 466 1.44 -15.63 6.03
N GLY A 467 1.90 -16.46 6.98
CA GLY A 467 3.20 -16.33 7.64
C GLY A 467 3.24 -15.35 8.82
N MET A 468 2.21 -14.52 9.03
CA MET A 468 2.08 -13.65 10.20
C MET A 468 1.59 -14.42 11.43
N ARG A 469 2.34 -14.39 12.53
CA ARG A 469 1.92 -14.99 13.81
C ARG A 469 0.75 -14.21 14.40
N LEU A 470 -0.42 -14.84 14.41
CA LEU A 470 -1.67 -14.34 14.99
C LEU A 470 -1.67 -14.35 16.52
N GLY A 471 -1.09 -15.39 17.13
CA GLY A 471 -1.15 -15.55 18.59
C GLY A 471 -0.60 -16.88 19.08
N MET A 472 -0.87 -17.20 20.34
CA MET A 472 -0.58 -18.50 20.94
C MET A 472 -1.55 -18.83 22.07
N ALA A 473 -1.73 -20.12 22.34
CA ALA A 473 -2.39 -20.64 23.54
C ALA A 473 -1.43 -21.58 24.29
N GLN A 474 -1.44 -21.52 25.62
CA GLN A 474 -0.78 -22.53 26.44
C GLN A 474 -1.58 -23.83 26.38
N VAL A 475 -0.90 -24.97 26.42
CA VAL A 475 -1.52 -26.30 26.44
C VAL A 475 -1.68 -26.74 27.89
N ALA A 476 -2.90 -27.15 28.25
CA ALA A 476 -3.24 -27.61 29.59
C ALA A 476 -2.71 -29.04 29.86
N PRO A 477 -2.61 -29.48 31.14
CA PRO A 477 -2.08 -30.81 31.47
C PRO A 477 -2.85 -32.01 30.89
N ASP A 478 -4.11 -31.82 30.46
CA ASP A 478 -4.92 -32.80 29.74
C ASP A 478 -4.68 -32.78 28.20
N SER A 479 -3.66 -32.04 27.76
CA SER A 479 -3.32 -31.73 26.36
C SER A 479 -4.34 -30.87 25.61
N SER A 480 -5.36 -30.32 26.27
CA SER A 480 -6.31 -29.38 25.63
C SER A 480 -5.73 -27.97 25.47
N TRP A 481 -6.27 -27.21 24.52
CA TRP A 481 -5.97 -25.79 24.35
C TRP A 481 -7.16 -25.04 23.75
N SER A 482 -7.25 -23.75 24.04
CA SER A 482 -8.21 -22.81 23.47
C SER A 482 -7.55 -21.46 23.23
N TRP A 483 -7.79 -20.86 22.07
CA TRP A 483 -7.30 -19.55 21.66
C TRP A 483 -8.48 -18.72 21.14
N GLU A 484 -8.68 -17.55 21.72
CA GLU A 484 -9.53 -16.51 21.11
C GLU A 484 -8.64 -15.45 20.48
N SER A 485 -9.05 -14.93 19.32
CA SER A 485 -8.33 -13.85 18.65
C SER A 485 -8.27 -12.56 19.48
N GLY A 486 -9.35 -12.23 20.20
CA GLY A 486 -9.51 -10.93 20.86
C GLY A 486 -9.81 -9.77 19.90
N TRP A 487 -9.79 -9.99 18.58
CA TRP A 487 -10.25 -9.06 17.55
C TRP A 487 -11.48 -9.59 16.79
N SER A 488 -12.16 -8.68 16.10
CA SER A 488 -13.27 -8.98 15.19
C SER A 488 -12.76 -9.42 13.82
N TRP A 489 -13.11 -10.62 13.39
CA TRP A 489 -12.85 -11.15 12.05
C TRP A 489 -13.82 -10.54 11.04
N THR A 490 -13.34 -10.28 9.82
CA THR A 490 -14.18 -9.81 8.69
C THR A 490 -15.07 -10.93 8.15
N GLU A 491 -16.15 -10.58 7.47
CA GLU A 491 -16.98 -11.55 6.74
C GLU A 491 -16.22 -12.16 5.55
N GLY A 492 -16.33 -13.48 5.38
CA GLY A 492 -15.62 -14.24 4.34
C GLY A 492 -14.90 -15.51 4.84
N PRO A 493 -14.19 -16.22 3.94
CA PRO A 493 -13.29 -17.33 4.30
C PRO A 493 -12.01 -16.83 4.98
N HIS A 494 -11.55 -17.56 5.98
CA HIS A 494 -10.25 -17.40 6.67
C HIS A 494 -9.55 -18.75 6.79
N THR A 495 -8.22 -18.76 6.83
CA THR A 495 -7.40 -19.99 6.77
C THR A 495 -6.23 -19.89 7.73
N VAL A 496 -6.46 -20.30 8.98
CA VAL A 496 -5.46 -20.26 10.04
C VAL A 496 -4.62 -21.53 10.04
N GLU A 497 -3.30 -21.40 9.98
CA GLU A 497 -2.35 -22.45 10.29
C GLU A 497 -2.04 -22.44 11.80
N CYS A 498 -1.98 -23.62 12.43
CA CYS A 498 -1.49 -23.75 13.80
C CYS A 498 -0.44 -24.86 13.90
N HIS A 499 0.52 -24.68 14.80
CA HIS A 499 1.54 -25.68 15.10
C HIS A 499 1.82 -25.75 16.59
N ALA A 500 2.10 -26.95 17.08
CA ALA A 500 2.48 -27.22 18.44
C ALA A 500 3.96 -26.92 18.65
N VAL A 501 4.32 -26.39 19.81
CA VAL A 501 5.72 -26.17 20.20
C VAL A 501 5.95 -26.75 21.60
N ASP A 502 7.03 -27.53 21.74
CA ASP A 502 7.40 -28.17 23.00
C ASP A 502 8.08 -27.21 24.00
N MET A 503 8.52 -27.74 25.14
CA MET A 503 9.27 -27.00 26.16
C MET A 503 10.67 -26.54 25.72
N ASN A 504 11.23 -27.15 24.66
CA ASN A 504 12.57 -26.84 24.13
C ASN A 504 12.52 -25.83 22.97
N GLY A 505 11.33 -25.53 22.45
CA GLY A 505 11.13 -24.66 21.30
C GLY A 505 11.02 -25.38 19.94
N GLN A 506 11.00 -26.72 19.92
CA GLN A 506 10.84 -27.50 18.70
C GLN A 506 9.37 -27.51 18.25
N GLY A 507 9.13 -27.07 17.01
CA GLY A 507 7.79 -26.99 16.40
C GLY A 507 7.37 -28.25 15.64
N SER A 508 6.06 -28.52 15.63
CA SER A 508 5.42 -29.58 14.83
C SER A 508 5.27 -29.19 13.35
N PRO A 509 4.90 -30.13 12.47
CA PRO A 509 4.19 -29.80 11.22
C PRO A 509 2.95 -28.93 11.48
N ARG A 510 2.51 -28.17 10.47
CA ARG A 510 1.35 -27.28 10.57
C ARG A 510 0.04 -28.02 10.31
N THR A 511 -0.98 -27.70 11.10
CA THR A 511 -2.38 -28.05 10.85
C THR A 511 -3.10 -26.79 10.36
N THR A 512 -3.69 -26.83 9.17
CA THR A 512 -4.52 -25.73 8.66
C THR A 512 -5.98 -25.94 9.07
N VAL A 513 -6.68 -24.88 9.47
CA VAL A 513 -8.14 -24.84 9.61
C VAL A 513 -8.73 -23.68 8.80
N THR A 514 -9.63 -24.01 7.88
CA THR A 514 -10.41 -23.03 7.12
C THR A 514 -11.80 -22.90 7.72
N PHE A 515 -12.28 -21.68 7.90
CA PHE A 515 -13.65 -21.39 8.38
C PHE A 515 -14.22 -20.16 7.65
N HIS A 516 -15.53 -19.98 7.74
CA HIS A 516 -16.24 -18.85 7.13
C HIS A 516 -16.92 -18.01 8.20
N VAL A 517 -16.54 -16.74 8.33
CA VAL A 517 -17.26 -15.79 9.19
C VAL A 517 -18.40 -15.17 8.39
N ALA A 518 -19.60 -15.16 8.97
CA ALA A 518 -20.80 -14.61 8.37
C ALA A 518 -21.53 -13.70 9.36
N TYR A 519 -22.10 -12.61 8.88
CA TYR A 519 -22.92 -11.69 9.67
C TYR A 519 -24.41 -11.92 9.39
N ALA A 520 -25.21 -11.87 10.45
CA ALA A 520 -26.67 -11.97 10.34
C ALA A 520 -27.25 -10.68 9.75
N HIS A 521 -27.36 -10.60 8.42
CA HIS A 521 -28.11 -9.54 7.76
C HIS A 521 -29.58 -9.57 8.23
N ALA A 522 -30.01 -8.50 8.90
CA ALA A 522 -31.43 -8.27 9.15
C ALA A 522 -32.15 -8.13 7.80
N SER A 523 -33.10 -9.03 7.53
CA SER A 523 -33.93 -8.94 6.32
C SER A 523 -34.73 -7.62 6.35
N PRO A 524 -34.83 -6.88 5.23
CA PRO A 524 -35.72 -5.73 5.14
C PRO A 524 -37.15 -6.15 5.50
N ALA A 525 -37.81 -5.38 6.35
CA ALA A 525 -39.22 -5.62 6.66
C ALA A 525 -40.05 -5.51 5.37
N SER A 526 -40.85 -6.53 5.07
CA SER A 526 -41.67 -6.56 3.87
C SER A 526 -42.72 -5.46 3.91
N GLU A 527 -42.73 -4.59 2.90
CA GLU A 527 -43.73 -3.54 2.77
C GLU A 527 -45.12 -4.14 2.65
N GLN A 528 -45.93 -4.03 3.71
CA GLN A 528 -47.34 -4.38 3.65
C GLN A 528 -48.05 -3.32 2.81
N HIS A 529 -48.41 -3.70 1.57
CA HIS A 529 -49.29 -2.93 0.71
C HIS A 529 -50.65 -2.72 1.41
N SER A 530 -50.82 -1.57 2.05
CA SER A 530 -52.07 -1.17 2.68
C SER A 530 -53.10 -0.78 1.61
N ALA A 531 -53.86 -1.77 1.14
CA ALA A 531 -54.99 -1.55 0.25
C ALA A 531 -56.15 -0.93 1.06
N ALA A 532 -56.23 0.40 1.07
CA ALA A 532 -57.32 1.12 1.73
C ALA A 532 -58.68 0.74 1.10
N PRO A 533 -59.65 0.24 1.87
CA PRO A 533 -60.99 -0.01 1.36
C PRO A 533 -61.72 1.30 1.10
N ARG A 534 -62.50 1.36 0.02
CA ARG A 534 -63.51 2.41 -0.18
C ARG A 534 -64.70 2.12 0.72
N TYR A 535 -65.03 3.02 1.65
CA TYR A 535 -66.31 3.75 1.66
C TYR A 535 -66.29 4.89 2.69
#